data_AF-A0A9D6EPN7-F1
#
_entry.id   AF-A0A9D6EPN7-F1
#
_cell.length_a   1.000
_cell.length_b   1.000
_cell.length_c   1.000
_cell.angle_alpha   90.00
_cell.angle_beta   90.00
_cell.angle_gamma   90.00
#
_symmetry.space_group_name_H-M   'P 1'
#
loop_
_entity.id
_entity.type
_entity.pdbx_description
1 polymer ?
#
loop_
_entity_poly.entity_id
_entity_poly.type
_entity_poly.pdbx_seq_one_letter_code
_entity_poly.pdbx_strand_id
1 'polypeptide(L)' 'MLPKEARQAMGVRGGDQILVVVKGSVTLLMPKPKKYAKALSGSGKGLYPKRYLKTERRSW' A
#
# COMPACT_ATOMS: atom_id res chain seq x y z
N MET A 1 -16.84 -8.44 -13.13
CA MET A 1 -16.05 -7.55 -14.02
C MET A 1 -15.88 -6.21 -13.33
N LEU A 2 -14.70 -5.59 -13.40
CA LEU A 2 -14.50 -4.22 -12.88
C LEU A 2 -14.87 -3.19 -13.96
N PRO A 3 -15.68 -2.15 -13.67
CA PRO A 3 -16.02 -1.09 -14.63
C PRO A 3 -14.78 -0.49 -15.29
N LYS A 4 -14.92 -0.04 -16.54
CA LYS A 4 -13.79 0.50 -17.33
C LYS A 4 -13.21 1.74 -16.64
N GLU A 5 -14.09 2.55 -16.07
CA GLU A 5 -13.79 3.79 -15.35
C GLU A 5 -12.91 3.49 -14.13
N ALA A 6 -13.28 2.49 -13.32
CA ALA A 6 -12.49 2.06 -12.17
C ALA A 6 -11.14 1.46 -12.59
N ARG A 7 -11.08 0.72 -13.70
CA ARG A 7 -9.82 0.19 -14.25
C ARG A 7 -8.87 1.32 -14.68
N GLN A 8 -9.41 2.33 -15.38
CA GLN A 8 -8.64 3.49 -15.82
C GLN A 8 -8.15 4.32 -14.63
N ALA A 9 -9.02 4.57 -13.64
CA ALA A 9 -8.65 5.31 -12.43
C ALA A 9 -7.52 4.63 -11.63
N MET A 10 -7.49 3.29 -11.60
CA MET A 10 -6.41 2.53 -10.96
C MET A 10 -5.20 2.27 -11.86
N GLY A 11 -5.26 2.62 -13.15
CA GLY A 11 -4.19 2.36 -14.11
C GLY A 11 -3.93 0.87 -14.40
N VAL A 12 -4.91 -0.01 -14.15
CA VAL A 12 -4.78 -1.46 -14.30
C VAL A 12 -5.19 -1.92 -15.70
N ARG A 13 -4.41 -2.84 -16.28
CA ARG A 13 -4.69 -3.46 -17.58
C ARG A 13 -5.26 -4.88 -17.40
N GLY A 14 -5.78 -5.46 -18.49
CA GLY A 14 -6.20 -6.86 -18.48
C GLY A 14 -5.03 -7.76 -18.10
N GLY A 15 -5.20 -8.57 -17.05
CA GLY A 15 -4.17 -9.46 -16.51
C GLY A 15 -3.37 -8.91 -15.32
N ASP A 16 -3.53 -7.62 -14.96
CA ASP A 16 -2.90 -7.08 -13.75
C ASP A 16 -3.60 -7.60 -12.48
N GLN A 17 -2.80 -7.89 -11.45
CA GLN A 17 -3.31 -8.33 -10.15
C GLN A 17 -3.75 -7.13 -9.30
N ILE A 18 -4.83 -7.30 -8.56
CA ILE A 18 -5.41 -6.28 -7.67
C ILE A 18 -5.40 -6.84 -6.25
N LEU A 19 -5.03 -6.00 -5.29
CA LEU A 19 -5.17 -6.26 -3.86
C LEU A 19 -6.58 -5.84 -3.43
N VAL A 20 -7.32 -6.77 -2.83
CA VAL A 20 -8.65 -6.51 -2.29
C VAL A 20 -8.57 -6.61 -0.77
N VAL A 21 -8.94 -5.54 -0.07
CA VAL A 21 -8.94 -5.50 1.40
C VAL A 21 -10.34 -5.10 1.86
N VAL A 22 -10.96 -5.94 2.68
CA VAL A 22 -12.27 -5.64 3.27
C VAL A 22 -12.02 -5.10 4.69
N LYS A 23 -12.48 -3.88 4.95
CA LYS A 23 -12.41 -3.23 6.27
C LYS A 23 -13.82 -2.84 6.69
N GLY A 24 -14.42 -3.66 7.55
CA GLY A 24 -15.81 -3.49 7.98
C GLY A 24 -16.77 -3.56 6.79
N SER A 25 -17.49 -2.48 6.54
CA SER A 25 -18.43 -2.35 5.42
C SER A 25 -17.79 -1.80 4.13
N VAL A 26 -16.48 -1.51 4.12
CA VAL A 26 -15.80 -0.91 2.96
C VAL A 26 -14.81 -1.88 2.35
N THR A 27 -14.92 -2.08 1.04
CA THR A 27 -13.95 -2.85 0.24
C THR A 27 -12.99 -1.89 -0.44
N LEU A 28 -11.71 -1.96 -0.07
CA LEU A 28 -10.62 -1.23 -0.72
C LEU A 28 -10.06 -2.08 -1.85
N LEU A 29 -9.97 -1.47 -3.03
CA LEU A 29 -9.36 -2.05 -4.22
C LEU A 29 -8.10 -1.25 -4.54
N MET A 30 -6.96 -1.93 -4.59
CA MET A 30 -5.66 -1.29 -4.86
C MET A 30 -4.89 -2.09 -5.89
N PRO A 31 -4.17 -1.45 -6.84
CA PRO A 31 -3.29 -2.18 -7.74
C PRO A 31 -2.21 -2.91 -6.93
N LYS A 32 -2.00 -4.20 -7.22
CA LYS A 32 -0.95 -4.95 -6.53
C LYS A 32 0.42 -4.47 -7.01
N PRO A 33 1.33 -4.04 -6.11
CA PRO A 33 2.65 -3.63 -6.52
C PRO A 33 3.42 -4.79 -7.16
N LYS A 34 4.02 -4.57 -8.34
CA LYS A 34 4.92 -5.55 -8.96
C LYS A 34 6.16 -5.81 -8.11
N LYS A 35 6.63 -4.79 -7.37
CA LYS A 35 7.77 -4.86 -6.44
C LYS A 35 7.45 -4.05 -5.19
N TYR A 36 7.11 -4.72 -4.10
CA TYR A 36 6.74 -4.08 -2.83
C TYR A 36 7.83 -3.17 -2.28
N ALA A 37 9.10 -3.60 -2.30
CA ALA A 37 10.22 -2.80 -1.82
C ALA A 37 10.34 -1.44 -2.54
N LYS A 38 10.08 -1.41 -3.86
CA LYS A 38 10.10 -0.16 -4.63
C LYS A 38 8.88 0.71 -4.33
N ALA A 39 7.70 0.10 -4.22
CA ALA A 39 6.45 0.82 -3.96
C ALA A 39 6.40 1.44 -2.54
N LEU A 40 7.02 0.80 -1.56
CA LEU A 40 7.05 1.25 -0.17
C LEU A 40 8.31 2.07 0.18
N SER A 41 9.25 2.22 -0.76
CA SER A 41 10.49 2.92 -0.52
C SER A 41 10.23 4.38 -0.14
N GLY A 42 10.74 4.80 1.01
CA GLY A 42 10.62 6.17 1.49
C GLY A 42 9.23 6.55 2.05
N SER A 43 8.23 5.66 1.99
CA SER A 43 6.87 5.97 2.50
C SER A 43 6.85 6.30 4.00
N GLY A 44 7.83 5.84 4.76
CA GLY A 44 7.98 6.16 6.19
C GLY A 44 8.92 7.33 6.50
N LYS A 45 9.45 8.05 5.51
CA LYS A 45 10.43 9.11 5.74
C LYS A 45 9.79 10.26 6.54
N GLY A 46 10.36 10.57 7.70
CA GLY A 46 9.88 11.65 8.57
C GLY A 46 8.69 11.28 9.46
N LEU A 47 8.16 10.05 9.36
CA LEU A 47 7.07 9.59 10.23
C LEU A 47 7.52 9.47 11.69
N TYR A 48 8.79 9.09 11.91
CA TYR A 48 9.35 8.84 13.24
C TYR A 48 10.45 9.86 13.59
N PRO A 49 10.49 10.33 14.85
CA PRO A 49 11.55 11.22 15.31
C PRO A 49 12.91 10.50 15.33
N LYS A 50 14.00 11.27 15.21
CA LYS A 50 15.39 10.73 15.14
C LYS A 50 15.75 9.74 16.25
N ARG A 51 15.14 9.86 17.43
CA ARG A 51 15.41 9.01 18.60
C ARG A 51 14.51 7.78 18.71
N TYR A 52 13.48 7.66 17.87
CA TYR A 52 12.47 6.59 17.92
C TYR A 52 13.09 5.20 17.98
N LEU A 53 13.97 4.86 17.03
CA LEU A 53 14.63 3.55 16.99
C LEU A 53 15.49 3.26 18.22
N LYS A 54 16.07 4.29 18.85
CA LYS A 54 16.87 4.10 20.08
C LYS A 54 15.97 3.79 21.28
N THR A 55 14.78 4.39 21.33
CA THR A 55 13.78 4.11 22.37
C THR A 55 13.24 2.69 22.23
N GLU A 56 12.78 2.30 21.03
CA GLU A 56 12.24 0.96 20.75
C GLU A 56 13.23 -0.16 21.09
N ARG A 57 14.51 0.02 20.75
CA ARG A 57 15.57 -0.97 21.07
C ARG A 57 15.86 -1.13 22.56
N ARG A 58 15.48 -0.16 23.39
CA ARG A 58 15.68 -0.22 24.85
C ARG A 58 14.50 -0.84 25.59
N SER A 59 13.32 -0.90 24.94
CA SER A 59 12.10 -1.44 25.52
C SER A 59 11.91 -2.95 25.30
N TRP A 60 12.82 -3.58 24.56
CA TRP A 60 12.86 -5.03 24.34
C TRP A 60 14.03 -5.62 25.14
#